data_AF-A0A5C4T7D4-F1
#
_entry.id   AF-A0A5C4T7D4-F1
#
_cell.length_a   1.000
_cell.length_b   1.000
_cell.length_c   1.000
_cell.angle_alpha   90.00
_cell.angle_beta   90.00
_cell.angle_gamma   90.00
#
_symmetry.space_group_name_H-M   'P 1'
#
loop_
_entity.id
_entity.type
_entity.pdbx_description
1 polymer ?
#
loop_
_entity_poly.entity_id
_entity_poly.type
_entity_poly.pdbx_seq_one_letter_code
_entity_poly.pdbx_strand_id
1 'polypeptide(L)'
;MITKQKRTVSRSKLEQMIDTLRKEIVSGLRKSGDFLPSELALCEHYNLSNFTVRKGLDVLVAEGLIEKVPRIGTRVAASAGTETATIRLGYYPTVRNTMHLPELVEQFARSHPGIQVQPVEMRLPYSLDKHEVELLTESYDIMMLNLPHFERLMKGAGEGGEGGILEPIEPVEEVFPFLHAPFAHGGKQYAQPVVYSPVILCYNKDHFRELNVAEPDSGWTWHDIKEAAIRLSQGKDRLGLYFHVTSDNRWPLFLVQNGVSFERNEQGRYHFRDPKFIESMRGMMEIIGDQSFFPSFLADDERDECRLLLNQKVSMVLTTYDRLHLLSDSPFAYDIAPIPYLKEPRTLLHVISLGISAKSRHKEAAQAFIRHMLSYEAQRSIRNHTLRIPALKQAATDEPAEEGLFPGRPPHYAMHRDIIPTYRYYTDLNMPYDDMAVVCNEMKFYWSRMDDLETVLQRLEEKL
;
A
#
# COMPACT_ATOMS: atom_id res chain seq x y z
N MET A 1 -43.41 3.17 28.54
CA MET A 1 -42.37 3.00 27.49
C MET A 1 -41.50 4.25 27.28
N ILE A 2 -42.05 5.47 27.37
CA ILE A 2 -41.35 6.75 27.16
C ILE A 2 -40.14 6.97 28.10
N THR A 3 -40.23 6.59 29.38
CA THR A 3 -39.16 6.77 30.39
C THR A 3 -37.95 5.85 30.19
N LYS A 4 -38.15 4.64 29.63
CA LYS A 4 -37.05 3.71 29.33
C LYS A 4 -36.24 4.21 28.14
N GLN A 5 -36.93 4.68 27.09
CA GLN A 5 -36.34 5.20 25.86
C GLN A 5 -35.54 6.50 26.10
N LYS A 6 -36.06 7.43 26.92
CA LYS A 6 -35.33 8.66 27.31
C LYS A 6 -34.05 8.37 28.10
N ARG A 7 -34.06 7.36 28.97
CA ARG A 7 -32.88 6.92 29.74
C ARG A 7 -31.82 6.29 28.84
N THR A 8 -32.21 5.48 27.86
CA THR A 8 -31.26 4.87 26.90
C THR A 8 -30.59 5.93 26.03
N VAL A 9 -31.34 6.92 25.53
CA VAL A 9 -30.79 8.03 24.72
C VAL A 9 -29.84 8.92 25.53
N SER A 10 -30.20 9.23 26.78
CA SER A 10 -29.33 10.03 27.66
C SER A 10 -28.03 9.30 28.04
N ARG A 11 -28.04 7.96 28.12
CA ARG A 11 -26.84 7.16 28.42
C ARG A 11 -25.87 7.15 27.24
N SER A 12 -26.40 6.95 26.02
CA SER A 12 -25.61 6.98 24.79
C SER A 12 -24.93 8.35 24.56
N LYS A 13 -25.62 9.46 24.83
CA LYS A 13 -25.04 10.81 24.69
C LYS A 13 -23.95 11.12 25.72
N LEU A 14 -24.09 10.60 26.95
CA LEU A 14 -23.06 10.71 27.98
C LEU A 14 -21.79 9.95 27.58
N GLU A 15 -21.95 8.71 27.12
CA GLU A 15 -20.84 7.88 26.63
C GLU A 15 -20.15 8.58 25.46
N GLN A 16 -20.91 9.11 24.50
CA GLN A 16 -20.36 9.92 23.39
C GLN A 16 -19.54 11.12 23.87
N MET A 17 -20.04 11.90 24.82
CA MET A 17 -19.30 13.05 25.37
C MET A 17 -17.98 12.61 26.00
N ILE A 18 -18.02 11.59 26.87
CA ILE A 18 -16.83 11.07 27.55
C ILE A 18 -15.81 10.57 26.52
N ASP A 19 -16.24 9.78 25.54
CA ASP A 19 -15.36 9.21 24.52
C ASP A 19 -14.75 10.29 23.63
N THR A 20 -15.51 11.31 23.23
CA THR A 20 -14.97 12.44 22.47
C THR A 20 -13.89 13.17 23.25
N LEU A 21 -14.18 13.56 24.49
CA LEU A 21 -13.22 14.31 25.32
C LEU A 21 -11.97 13.46 25.61
N ARG A 22 -12.14 12.16 25.89
CA ARG A 22 -11.03 11.22 26.06
C ARG A 22 -10.17 11.12 24.80
N LYS A 23 -10.80 10.96 23.63
CA LYS A 23 -10.10 10.91 22.33
C LYS A 23 -9.29 12.17 22.08
N GLU A 24 -9.85 13.35 22.35
CA GLU A 24 -9.15 14.63 22.16
C GLU A 24 -7.93 14.76 23.09
N ILE A 25 -8.02 14.28 24.33
CA ILE A 25 -6.90 14.33 25.29
C ILE A 25 -5.82 13.30 24.93
N VAL A 26 -6.19 12.03 24.71
CA VAL A 26 -5.24 10.94 24.42
C VAL A 26 -4.54 11.13 23.08
N SER A 27 -5.24 11.66 22.07
CA SER A 27 -4.62 12.00 20.78
C SER A 27 -3.80 13.29 20.84
N GLY A 28 -3.70 13.98 21.98
CA GLY A 28 -2.96 15.24 22.09
C GLY A 28 -3.60 16.45 21.40
N LEU A 29 -4.83 16.30 20.86
CA LEU A 29 -5.61 17.41 20.30
C LEU A 29 -5.93 18.47 21.36
N ARG A 30 -6.04 18.07 22.64
CA ARG A 30 -5.92 18.95 23.81
C ARG A 30 -4.65 18.61 24.59
N LYS A 31 -3.80 19.61 24.81
CA LYS A 31 -2.52 19.46 25.51
C LYS A 31 -2.71 19.51 27.02
N SER A 32 -1.76 18.96 27.77
CA SER A 32 -1.72 19.11 29.22
C SER A 32 -1.75 20.59 29.60
N GLY A 33 -2.68 20.97 30.48
CA GLY A 33 -2.91 22.37 30.82
C GLY A 33 -3.95 23.09 29.96
N ASP A 34 -4.49 22.50 28.89
CA ASP A 34 -5.58 23.11 28.12
C ASP A 34 -6.91 23.03 28.89
N PHE A 35 -7.73 24.07 28.76
CA PHE A 35 -9.06 24.09 29.36
C PHE A 35 -10.09 23.39 28.47
N LEU A 36 -10.99 22.65 29.10
CA LEU A 36 -12.16 22.08 28.44
C LEU A 36 -13.23 23.15 28.23
N PRO A 37 -14.17 22.95 27.28
CA PRO A 37 -15.37 23.76 27.20
C PRO A 37 -16.09 23.81 28.56
N SER A 38 -16.73 24.94 28.85
CA SER A 38 -17.45 25.11 30.12
C SER A 38 -18.56 24.07 30.28
N GLU A 39 -18.96 23.76 31.52
CA GLU A 39 -20.07 22.82 31.76
C GLU A 39 -21.33 23.22 31.00
N LEU A 40 -21.60 24.52 30.88
CA LEU A 40 -22.72 25.08 30.10
C LEU A 40 -22.58 24.76 28.60
N ALA A 41 -21.40 25.00 28.02
CA ALA A 41 -21.15 24.68 26.61
C ALA A 41 -21.28 23.18 26.33
N LEU A 42 -20.82 22.32 27.24
CA LEU A 42 -20.99 20.87 27.14
C LEU A 42 -22.45 20.44 27.27
N CYS A 43 -23.22 21.10 28.16
CA CYS A 43 -24.66 20.85 28.27
C CYS A 43 -25.40 21.15 26.97
N GLU A 44 -25.08 22.30 26.34
CA GLU A 44 -25.67 22.72 25.07
C GLU A 44 -25.26 21.80 23.93
N HIS A 45 -23.96 21.52 23.79
CA HIS A 45 -23.42 20.74 22.68
C HIS A 45 -23.94 19.30 22.66
N TYR A 46 -23.95 18.62 23.81
CA TYR A 46 -24.39 17.24 23.91
C TYR A 46 -25.87 17.09 24.29
N ASN A 47 -26.57 18.20 24.52
CA ASN A 47 -27.95 18.24 25.01
C ASN A 47 -28.14 17.34 26.25
N LEU A 48 -27.29 17.59 27.25
CA LEU A 48 -27.23 16.88 28.53
C LEU A 48 -27.54 17.84 29.68
N SER A 49 -28.09 17.31 30.78
CA SER A 49 -28.25 18.11 32.00
C SER A 49 -26.89 18.40 32.63
N ASN A 50 -26.77 19.52 33.35
CA ASN A 50 -25.54 19.88 34.07
C ASN A 50 -25.06 18.76 35.02
N PHE A 51 -26.00 18.09 35.70
CA PHE A 51 -25.70 16.93 36.54
C PHE A 51 -25.09 15.76 35.74
N THR A 52 -25.58 15.50 34.53
CA THR A 52 -25.07 14.43 33.65
C THR A 52 -23.69 14.76 33.10
N VAL A 53 -23.46 16.01 32.68
CA VAL A 53 -22.14 16.48 32.24
C VAL A 53 -21.12 16.33 33.36
N ARG A 54 -21.47 16.76 34.58
CA ARG A 54 -20.61 16.61 35.77
C ARG A 54 -20.23 15.16 36.03
N LYS A 55 -21.18 14.23 35.92
CA LYS A 55 -20.87 12.79 36.02
C LYS A 55 -19.86 12.32 34.98
N GLY A 56 -19.97 12.77 33.73
CA GLY A 56 -19.00 12.41 32.70
C GLY A 56 -17.62 13.04 32.94
N LEU A 57 -17.58 14.28 33.42
CA LEU A 57 -16.33 14.90 33.84
C LEU A 57 -15.73 14.20 35.06
N ASP A 58 -16.53 13.75 36.01
CA ASP A 58 -16.04 12.99 37.19
C ASP A 58 -15.39 11.66 36.78
N VAL A 59 -15.90 11.01 35.73
CA VAL A 59 -15.26 9.81 35.13
C VAL A 59 -13.87 10.17 34.60
N LEU A 60 -13.75 11.22 33.81
CA LEU A 60 -12.46 11.66 33.25
C LEU A 60 -11.49 12.17 34.33
N VAL A 61 -12.00 12.74 35.44
CA VAL A 61 -11.20 13.09 36.62
C VAL A 61 -10.70 11.82 37.32
N ALA A 62 -11.55 10.80 37.48
CA ALA A 62 -11.17 9.52 38.08
C ALA A 62 -10.14 8.76 37.21
N GLU A 63 -10.20 8.92 35.90
CA GLU A 63 -9.20 8.43 34.93
C GLU A 63 -7.88 9.24 34.96
N GLY A 64 -7.82 10.35 35.71
CA GLY A 64 -6.63 11.20 35.79
C GLY A 64 -6.35 12.03 34.52
N LEU A 65 -7.30 12.09 33.58
CA LEU A 65 -7.16 12.82 32.31
C LEU A 65 -7.39 14.33 32.48
N ILE A 66 -8.18 14.72 33.47
CA ILE A 66 -8.56 16.11 33.72
C ILE A 66 -8.55 16.41 35.22
N GLU A 67 -8.39 17.68 35.55
CA GLU A 67 -8.46 18.20 36.91
C GLU A 67 -9.44 19.37 36.98
N LYS A 68 -10.14 19.49 38.12
CA LYS A 68 -11.03 20.62 38.39
C LYS A 68 -10.24 21.71 39.10
N VAL A 69 -10.14 22.88 38.47
CA VAL A 69 -9.48 24.05 39.04
C VAL A 69 -10.55 24.96 39.65
N PRO A 70 -10.57 25.13 40.98
CA PRO A 70 -11.60 25.93 41.66
C PRO A 70 -11.70 27.34 41.06
N ARG A 71 -12.94 27.76 40.72
CA ARG A 71 -13.28 29.09 40.16
C ARG A 71 -12.72 29.41 38.77
N ILE A 72 -12.06 28.46 38.10
CA ILE A 72 -11.48 28.68 36.76
C ILE A 72 -12.11 27.73 35.73
N GLY A 73 -12.34 26.46 36.10
CA GLY A 73 -12.97 25.48 35.22
C GLY A 73 -12.28 24.12 35.29
N THR A 74 -12.43 23.34 34.24
CA THR A 74 -11.82 22.00 34.12
C THR A 74 -10.69 22.05 33.10
N ARG A 75 -9.54 21.48 33.45
CA ARG A 75 -8.32 21.52 32.65
C ARG A 75 -7.76 20.12 32.45
N VAL A 76 -7.07 19.85 31.35
CA VAL A 76 -6.33 18.60 31.14
C VAL A 76 -5.22 18.48 32.19
N ALA A 77 -5.17 17.38 32.92
CA ALA A 77 -4.25 17.23 34.06
C ALA A 77 -2.78 17.21 33.59
N ALA A 78 -1.86 17.66 34.45
CA ALA A 78 -0.42 17.62 34.15
C ALA A 78 0.11 16.19 34.02
N SER A 79 -0.50 15.23 34.72
CA SER A 79 -0.24 13.79 34.62
C SER A 79 -1.08 13.09 33.54
N ALA A 80 -1.98 13.78 32.84
CA ALA A 80 -2.81 13.20 31.78
C ALA A 80 -2.03 12.76 30.53
N GLY A 81 -0.69 12.76 30.60
CA GLY A 81 0.23 12.21 29.62
C GLY A 81 1.31 11.30 30.21
N THR A 82 1.18 10.81 31.46
CA THR A 82 2.18 9.91 32.08
C THR A 82 1.98 8.43 31.75
N GLU A 83 0.77 8.00 31.35
CA GLU A 83 0.63 6.71 30.66
C GLU A 83 0.87 6.95 29.17
N THR A 84 2.13 6.81 28.75
CA THR A 84 2.47 6.80 27.33
C THR A 84 1.88 5.54 26.70
N ALA A 85 0.85 5.68 25.88
CA ALA A 85 0.32 4.57 25.12
C ALA A 85 1.38 4.14 24.10
N THR A 86 1.88 2.90 24.19
CA THR A 86 2.84 2.37 23.24
C THR A 86 2.11 1.54 22.18
N ILE A 87 2.21 1.95 20.92
CA ILE A 87 1.64 1.20 19.79
C ILE A 87 2.74 0.51 18.98
N ARG A 88 2.56 -0.77 18.68
CA ARG A 88 3.49 -1.58 17.86
C ARG A 88 3.09 -1.49 16.39
N LEU A 89 3.96 -0.92 15.56
CA LEU A 89 3.79 -0.80 14.11
C LEU A 89 4.59 -1.91 13.40
N GLY A 90 3.90 -2.91 12.87
CA GLY A 90 4.48 -3.91 11.97
C GLY A 90 4.75 -3.30 10.59
N TYR A 91 6.01 -3.28 10.15
CA TYR A 91 6.39 -2.67 8.87
C TYR A 91 7.31 -3.56 8.03
N TYR A 92 7.27 -3.43 6.70
CA TYR A 92 8.20 -4.14 5.82
C TYR A 92 9.60 -3.54 5.89
N PRO A 93 10.69 -4.33 6.00
CA PRO A 93 12.04 -3.79 6.10
C PRO A 93 12.39 -2.76 5.00
N THR A 94 11.88 -2.95 3.78
CA THR A 94 12.08 -2.04 2.63
C THR A 94 11.49 -0.65 2.84
N VAL A 95 10.40 -0.50 3.61
CA VAL A 95 9.76 0.81 3.80
C VAL A 95 10.52 1.74 4.74
N ARG A 96 11.42 1.19 5.58
CA ARG A 96 12.22 1.98 6.52
C ARG A 96 12.92 3.13 5.81
N ASN A 97 13.55 2.80 4.68
CA ASN A 97 14.27 3.76 3.85
C ASN A 97 13.36 4.34 2.76
N THR A 98 12.54 3.51 2.09
CA THR A 98 11.76 3.97 0.93
C THR A 98 10.56 4.86 1.27
N MET A 99 10.15 4.94 2.54
CA MET A 99 9.15 5.91 3.02
C MET A 99 9.74 6.93 4.02
N HIS A 100 11.04 6.84 4.33
CA HIS A 100 11.66 7.62 5.41
C HIS A 100 10.90 7.49 6.75
N LEU A 101 10.53 6.25 7.12
CA LEU A 101 9.66 5.96 8.26
C LEU A 101 10.13 6.54 9.61
N PRO A 102 11.45 6.54 9.95
CA PRO A 102 11.91 7.13 11.20
C PRO A 102 11.52 8.60 11.36
N GLU A 103 11.62 9.39 10.30
CA GLU A 103 11.25 10.80 10.30
C GLU A 103 9.73 10.97 10.51
N LEU A 104 8.90 10.14 9.85
CA LEU A 104 7.45 10.20 10.01
C LEU A 104 7.01 9.86 11.45
N VAL A 105 7.70 8.90 12.09
CA VAL A 105 7.48 8.54 13.49
C VAL A 105 7.93 9.66 14.43
N GLU A 106 9.06 10.32 14.14
CA GLU A 106 9.53 11.46 14.93
C GLU A 106 8.58 12.66 14.82
N GLN A 107 8.10 12.98 13.61
CA GLN A 107 7.10 14.02 13.38
C GLN A 107 5.81 13.75 14.18
N PHE A 108 5.38 12.49 14.24
CA PHE A 108 4.24 12.09 15.06
C PHE A 108 4.51 12.28 16.56
N ALA A 109 5.67 11.82 17.04
CA ALA A 109 6.04 11.93 18.46
C ALA A 109 6.09 13.40 18.95
N ARG A 110 6.53 14.33 18.09
CA ARG A 110 6.54 15.77 18.40
C ARG A 110 5.13 16.35 18.58
N SER A 111 4.16 15.87 17.79
CA SER A 111 2.77 16.34 17.83
C SER A 111 1.90 15.56 18.84
N HIS A 112 2.31 14.35 19.22
CA HIS A 112 1.56 13.42 20.07
C HIS A 112 2.45 12.85 21.20
N PRO A 113 2.92 13.68 22.16
CA PRO A 113 3.89 13.26 23.18
C PRO A 113 3.36 12.17 24.14
N GLY A 114 2.04 11.95 24.20
CA GLY A 114 1.40 10.88 24.97
C GLY A 114 1.36 9.51 24.27
N ILE A 115 1.82 9.42 23.01
CA ILE A 115 1.81 8.18 22.23
C ILE A 115 3.21 7.86 21.74
N GLN A 116 3.71 6.68 22.09
CA GLN A 116 4.96 6.15 21.56
C GLN A 116 4.66 5.15 20.46
N VAL A 117 5.25 5.35 19.28
CA VAL A 117 5.21 4.35 18.20
C VAL A 117 6.47 3.52 18.27
N GLN A 118 6.32 2.20 18.35
CA GLN A 118 7.41 1.23 18.30
C GLN A 118 7.36 0.51 16.94
N PRO A 119 8.20 0.91 15.96
CA PRO A 119 8.33 0.20 14.70
C PRO A 119 8.98 -1.17 14.93
N VAL A 120 8.34 -2.23 14.45
CA VAL A 120 8.82 -3.60 14.50
C VAL A 120 8.83 -4.16 13.08
N GLU A 121 9.98 -4.67 12.65
CA GLU A 121 10.09 -5.32 11.34
C GLU A 121 9.17 -6.54 11.29
N MET A 122 8.25 -6.51 10.34
CA MET A 122 7.30 -7.59 10.12
C MET A 122 7.83 -8.48 8.99
N ARG A 123 7.93 -9.77 9.29
CA ARG A 123 8.16 -10.82 8.30
C ARG A 123 6.93 -11.69 8.27
N LEU A 124 6.28 -11.76 7.10
CA LEU A 124 5.11 -12.59 6.91
C LEU A 124 5.54 -13.93 6.31
N PRO A 125 5.07 -15.05 6.85
CA PRO A 125 5.27 -16.36 6.24
C PRO A 125 4.56 -16.45 4.88
N TYR A 126 4.96 -17.45 4.08
CA TYR A 126 4.44 -17.67 2.73
C TYR A 126 2.95 -18.06 2.71
N SER A 127 2.46 -18.67 3.78
CA SER A 127 1.05 -18.94 4.04
C SER A 127 0.70 -18.34 5.39
N LEU A 128 -0.58 -18.03 5.60
CA LEU A 128 -1.10 -17.60 6.90
C LEU A 128 -2.25 -18.52 7.29
N ASP A 129 -1.99 -19.46 8.19
CA ASP A 129 -3.05 -20.20 8.86
C ASP A 129 -3.70 -19.36 9.98
N LYS A 130 -4.77 -19.88 10.57
CA LYS A 130 -5.51 -19.19 11.63
C LYS A 130 -4.61 -18.83 12.83
N HIS A 131 -3.69 -19.69 13.22
CA HIS A 131 -2.81 -19.46 14.35
C HIS A 131 -1.79 -18.36 14.05
N GLU A 132 -1.24 -18.34 12.83
CA GLU A 132 -0.33 -17.29 12.36
C GLU A 132 -1.05 -15.93 12.30
N VAL A 133 -2.28 -15.88 11.81
CA VAL A 133 -3.11 -14.66 11.83
C VAL A 133 -3.38 -14.19 13.26
N GLU A 134 -3.70 -15.10 14.18
CA GLU A 134 -3.91 -14.78 15.59
C GLU A 134 -2.64 -14.19 16.24
N LEU A 135 -1.47 -14.78 15.96
CA LEU A 135 -0.18 -14.30 16.46
C LEU A 135 0.17 -12.90 15.93
N LEU A 136 -0.06 -12.65 14.63
CA LEU A 136 0.19 -11.34 14.03
C LEU A 136 -0.71 -10.26 14.64
N THR A 137 -2.00 -10.53 14.77
CA THR A 137 -2.98 -9.58 15.33
C THR A 137 -2.74 -9.31 16.82
N GLU A 138 -2.14 -10.23 17.56
CA GLU A 138 -1.70 -10.00 18.95
C GLU A 138 -0.34 -9.29 19.05
N SER A 139 0.49 -9.41 18.02
CA SER A 139 1.85 -8.84 18.01
C SER A 139 1.89 -7.37 17.59
N TYR A 140 0.92 -6.89 16.82
CA TYR A 140 0.94 -5.55 16.25
C TYR A 140 -0.37 -4.81 16.49
N ASP A 141 -0.26 -3.53 16.85
CA ASP A 141 -1.43 -2.64 16.92
C ASP A 141 -1.79 -2.11 15.52
N ILE A 142 -0.76 -1.83 14.70
CA ILE A 142 -0.90 -1.42 13.30
C ILE A 142 -0.02 -2.32 12.45
N MET A 143 -0.53 -2.76 11.30
CA MET A 143 0.22 -3.53 10.31
C MET A 143 0.24 -2.82 8.97
N MET A 144 1.43 -2.70 8.37
CA MET A 144 1.56 -2.34 6.96
C MET A 144 1.19 -3.53 6.08
N LEU A 145 0.25 -3.34 5.17
CA LEU A 145 -0.31 -4.39 4.33
C LEU A 145 -0.19 -3.99 2.87
N ASN A 146 0.22 -4.94 2.03
CA ASN A 146 -0.02 -4.88 0.60
C ASN A 146 -1.24 -5.74 0.29
N LEU A 147 -1.70 -5.74 -0.97
CA LEU A 147 -2.91 -6.45 -1.33
C LEU A 147 -2.82 -7.98 -1.10
N PRO A 148 -1.73 -8.68 -1.51
CA PRO A 148 -1.58 -10.11 -1.21
C PRO A 148 -1.64 -10.45 0.28
N HIS A 149 -0.96 -9.67 1.13
CA HIS A 149 -0.97 -9.90 2.57
C HIS A 149 -2.34 -9.59 3.19
N PHE A 150 -3.04 -8.57 2.70
CA PHE A 150 -4.41 -8.28 3.11
C PHE A 150 -5.35 -9.44 2.76
N GLU A 151 -5.33 -9.95 1.52
CA GLU A 151 -6.16 -11.09 1.12
C GLU A 151 -5.89 -12.33 1.99
N ARG A 152 -4.61 -12.64 2.24
CA ARG A 152 -4.23 -13.79 3.06
C ARG A 152 -4.67 -13.66 4.51
N LEU A 153 -4.52 -12.47 5.11
CA LEU A 153 -5.04 -12.20 6.44
C LEU A 153 -6.55 -12.42 6.48
N MET A 154 -7.29 -11.80 5.55
CA MET A 154 -8.75 -11.93 5.51
C MET A 154 -9.21 -13.38 5.25
N LYS A 155 -8.51 -14.14 4.40
CA LYS A 155 -8.80 -15.56 4.14
C LYS A 155 -8.51 -16.44 5.35
N GLY A 156 -7.38 -16.22 6.03
CA GLY A 156 -6.96 -17.00 7.21
C GLY A 156 -7.93 -16.89 8.40
N ALA A 157 -8.84 -15.91 8.40
CA ALA A 157 -9.91 -15.78 9.38
C ALA A 157 -10.96 -16.91 9.32
N GLY A 158 -11.18 -17.50 8.13
CA GLY A 158 -12.27 -18.44 7.84
C GLY A 158 -13.65 -17.79 7.66
N GLU A 159 -14.62 -18.59 7.18
CA GLU A 159 -16.02 -18.17 7.02
C GLU A 159 -16.66 -17.87 8.38
N GLY A 160 -17.16 -16.63 8.56
CA GLY A 160 -17.69 -16.13 9.83
C GLY A 160 -16.72 -15.28 10.68
N GLY A 161 -15.49 -15.05 10.19
CA GLY A 161 -14.48 -14.17 10.80
C GLY A 161 -14.62 -12.67 10.47
N GLU A 162 -15.80 -12.22 10.00
CA GLU A 162 -16.08 -10.86 9.50
C GLU A 162 -15.91 -9.73 10.56
N GLY A 163 -15.64 -10.08 11.82
CA GLY A 163 -15.19 -9.15 12.84
C GLY A 163 -14.15 -9.82 13.74
N GLY A 164 -12.86 -9.49 13.56
CA GLY A 164 -11.86 -9.98 14.51
C GLY A 164 -10.39 -9.90 14.11
N ILE A 165 -10.05 -9.63 12.83
CA ILE A 165 -8.64 -9.47 12.43
C ILE A 165 -8.23 -8.01 12.42
N LEU A 166 -8.90 -7.21 11.59
CA LEU A 166 -8.65 -5.79 11.44
C LEU A 166 -9.87 -5.01 11.92
N GLU A 167 -9.62 -3.88 12.56
CA GLU A 167 -10.66 -2.92 12.92
C GLU A 167 -11.16 -2.23 11.64
N PRO A 168 -12.49 -2.15 11.42
CA PRO A 168 -13.03 -1.31 10.36
C PRO A 168 -12.64 0.14 10.55
N ILE A 169 -12.35 0.82 9.45
CA ILE A 169 -11.95 2.23 9.44
C ILE A 169 -12.74 2.98 8.38
N GLU A 170 -13.01 4.27 8.61
CA GLU A 170 -13.66 5.10 7.60
C GLU A 170 -12.64 5.51 6.53
N PRO A 171 -12.92 5.32 5.23
CA PRO A 171 -12.00 5.75 4.17
C PRO A 171 -11.81 7.27 4.18
N VAL A 172 -10.59 7.73 3.91
CA VAL A 172 -10.25 9.16 3.84
C VAL A 172 -10.58 9.70 2.45
N GLU A 173 -11.50 10.66 2.35
CA GLU A 173 -12.02 11.17 1.07
C GLU A 173 -10.93 11.83 0.18
N GLU A 174 -9.91 12.41 0.81
CA GLU A 174 -8.80 13.07 0.15
C GLU A 174 -7.79 12.08 -0.47
N VAL A 175 -7.89 10.79 -0.17
CA VAL A 175 -7.12 9.72 -0.84
C VAL A 175 -7.78 9.35 -2.17
N PHE A 176 -6.99 8.90 -3.15
CA PHE A 176 -7.53 8.45 -4.44
C PHE A 176 -8.52 7.27 -4.26
N PRO A 177 -9.75 7.34 -4.81
CA PRO A 177 -10.76 6.29 -4.60
C PRO A 177 -10.32 4.90 -5.07
N PHE A 178 -9.56 4.81 -6.17
CA PHE A 178 -9.04 3.53 -6.69
C PHE A 178 -8.05 2.83 -5.75
N LEU A 179 -7.54 3.52 -4.73
CA LEU A 179 -6.64 2.92 -3.73
C LEU A 179 -7.40 2.23 -2.61
N HIS A 180 -8.66 2.62 -2.33
CA HIS A 180 -9.44 2.04 -1.23
C HIS A 180 -10.02 0.68 -1.58
N ALA A 181 -10.57 0.54 -2.79
CA ALA A 181 -11.38 -0.60 -3.19
C ALA A 181 -10.77 -1.99 -2.89
N PRO A 182 -9.46 -2.25 -3.09
CA PRO A 182 -8.89 -3.57 -2.81
C PRO A 182 -8.79 -3.94 -1.33
N PHE A 183 -8.91 -2.96 -0.43
CA PHE A 183 -8.80 -3.13 1.02
C PHE A 183 -10.17 -3.05 1.72
N ALA A 184 -11.25 -3.20 0.94
CA ALA A 184 -12.61 -3.29 1.43
C ALA A 184 -13.09 -4.74 1.44
N HIS A 185 -13.86 -5.12 2.46
CA HIS A 185 -14.49 -6.44 2.57
C HIS A 185 -15.88 -6.28 3.21
N GLY A 186 -16.90 -6.98 2.72
CA GLY A 186 -18.27 -6.86 3.25
C GLY A 186 -18.81 -5.41 3.30
N GLY A 187 -18.38 -4.55 2.38
CA GLY A 187 -18.78 -3.13 2.32
C GLY A 187 -18.08 -2.21 3.32
N LYS A 188 -17.09 -2.69 4.10
CA LYS A 188 -16.30 -1.89 5.04
C LYS A 188 -14.83 -1.84 4.63
N GLN A 189 -14.17 -0.71 4.90
CA GLN A 189 -12.74 -0.55 4.69
C GLN A 189 -11.96 -1.05 5.92
N TYR A 190 -10.84 -1.75 5.70
CA TYR A 190 -10.03 -2.33 6.79
C TYR A 190 -8.56 -1.88 6.79
N ALA A 191 -8.10 -1.19 5.74
CA ALA A 191 -6.76 -0.60 5.70
C ALA A 191 -6.72 0.73 4.94
N GLN A 192 -5.95 1.71 5.41
CA GLN A 192 -5.80 3.00 4.72
C GLN A 192 -4.58 2.99 3.79
N PRO A 193 -4.74 3.26 2.48
CA PRO A 193 -3.62 3.39 1.56
C PRO A 193 -2.73 4.58 1.93
N VAL A 194 -1.41 4.38 2.02
CA VAL A 194 -0.44 5.43 2.38
C VAL A 194 0.43 5.82 1.19
N VAL A 195 0.85 4.84 0.40
CA VAL A 195 1.65 5.03 -0.81
C VAL A 195 1.25 4.01 -1.87
N TYR A 196 1.43 4.38 -3.13
CA TYR A 196 1.22 3.47 -4.26
C TYR A 196 2.36 3.56 -5.28
N SER A 197 2.46 2.56 -6.13
CA SER A 197 3.51 2.47 -7.15
C SER A 197 3.00 1.62 -8.32
N PRO A 198 2.73 2.22 -9.49
CA PRO A 198 2.42 1.46 -10.69
C PRO A 198 3.69 0.81 -11.25
N VAL A 199 3.50 -0.25 -12.03
CA VAL A 199 4.57 -0.80 -12.88
C VAL A 199 4.82 0.17 -14.05
N ILE A 200 6.09 0.48 -14.27
CA ILE A 200 6.58 1.43 -15.27
C ILE A 200 7.76 0.85 -16.04
N LEU A 201 8.07 1.44 -17.18
CA LEU A 201 9.33 1.26 -17.87
C LEU A 201 10.33 2.30 -17.35
N CYS A 202 11.55 1.87 -17.02
CA CYS A 202 12.67 2.73 -16.68
C CYS A 202 13.82 2.44 -17.64
N TYR A 203 14.48 3.47 -18.17
CA TYR A 203 15.47 3.30 -19.22
C TYR A 203 16.65 4.26 -19.11
N ASN A 204 17.80 3.84 -19.60
CA ASN A 204 19.01 4.65 -19.69
C ASN A 204 18.96 5.52 -20.95
N LYS A 205 18.80 6.84 -20.81
CA LYS A 205 18.69 7.78 -21.94
C LYS A 205 19.95 7.82 -22.79
N ASP A 206 21.11 7.63 -22.17
CA ASP A 206 22.40 7.72 -22.88
C ASP A 206 22.53 6.57 -23.89
N HIS A 207 22.02 5.37 -23.57
CA HIS A 207 21.99 4.23 -24.50
C HIS A 207 21.11 4.51 -25.74
N PHE A 208 19.97 5.19 -25.56
CA PHE A 208 19.08 5.57 -26.65
C PHE A 208 19.71 6.61 -27.56
N ARG A 209 20.34 7.64 -26.97
CA ARG A 209 21.07 8.68 -27.72
C ARG A 209 22.25 8.11 -28.49
N GLU A 210 23.02 7.21 -27.87
CA GLU A 210 24.19 6.56 -28.47
C GLU A 210 23.85 5.88 -29.80
N LEU A 211 22.67 5.23 -29.88
CA LEU A 211 22.26 4.41 -31.01
C LEU A 211 21.17 5.06 -31.87
N ASN A 212 20.83 6.31 -31.60
CA ASN A 212 19.77 7.07 -32.25
C ASN A 212 18.46 6.25 -32.33
N VAL A 213 18.05 5.71 -31.18
CA VAL A 213 16.77 5.01 -30.96
C VAL A 213 15.81 6.00 -30.31
N ALA A 214 14.56 6.04 -30.77
CA ALA A 214 13.54 6.89 -30.16
C ALA A 214 13.29 6.47 -28.70
N GLU A 215 13.11 7.43 -27.79
CA GLU A 215 12.79 7.16 -26.39
C GLU A 215 11.36 6.58 -26.26
N PRO A 216 11.08 5.72 -25.26
CA PRO A 216 9.75 5.15 -25.06
C PRO A 216 8.69 6.18 -24.68
N ASP A 217 7.47 6.02 -25.19
CA ASP A 217 6.31 6.86 -24.88
C ASP A 217 5.03 6.03 -24.64
N SER A 218 3.90 6.71 -24.39
CA SER A 218 2.62 6.07 -24.07
C SER A 218 1.97 5.29 -25.22
N GLY A 219 2.45 5.47 -26.46
CA GLY A 219 2.00 4.76 -27.65
C GLY A 219 2.74 3.46 -27.93
N TRP A 220 3.79 3.14 -27.19
CA TRP A 220 4.61 1.96 -27.45
C TRP A 220 3.86 0.65 -27.14
N THR A 221 4.04 -0.32 -28.02
CA THR A 221 3.59 -1.71 -27.87
C THR A 221 4.75 -2.62 -27.49
N TRP A 222 4.44 -3.87 -27.11
CA TRP A 222 5.50 -4.87 -26.87
C TRP A 222 6.35 -5.15 -28.12
N HIS A 223 5.80 -4.91 -29.32
CA HIS A 223 6.55 -4.98 -30.57
C HIS A 223 7.58 -3.84 -30.67
N ASP A 224 7.19 -2.61 -30.34
CA ASP A 224 8.11 -1.45 -30.37
C ASP A 224 9.24 -1.61 -29.35
N ILE A 225 8.93 -2.10 -28.14
CA ILE A 225 9.95 -2.46 -27.15
C ILE A 225 10.91 -3.52 -27.69
N LYS A 226 10.41 -4.55 -28.38
CA LYS A 226 11.25 -5.62 -28.93
C LYS A 226 12.23 -5.06 -29.97
N GLU A 227 11.75 -4.26 -30.91
CA GLU A 227 12.59 -3.65 -31.95
C GLU A 227 13.65 -2.71 -31.33
N ALA A 228 13.26 -1.89 -30.36
CA ALA A 228 14.20 -1.03 -29.62
C ALA A 228 15.22 -1.87 -28.85
N ALA A 229 14.78 -2.91 -28.14
CA ALA A 229 15.64 -3.77 -27.32
C ALA A 229 16.69 -4.51 -28.16
N ILE A 230 16.31 -5.01 -29.34
CA ILE A 230 17.24 -5.62 -30.30
C ILE A 230 18.31 -4.61 -30.70
N ARG A 231 17.92 -3.40 -31.13
CA ARG A 231 18.87 -2.36 -31.54
C ARG A 231 19.80 -1.95 -30.40
N LEU A 232 19.28 -1.85 -29.17
CA LEU A 232 20.06 -1.48 -27.98
C LEU A 232 21.07 -2.55 -27.54
N SER A 233 20.87 -3.80 -27.96
CA SER A 233 21.73 -4.95 -27.65
C SER A 233 22.79 -5.22 -28.73
N GLN A 234 22.50 -4.87 -30.00
CA GLN A 234 23.35 -5.23 -31.13
C GLN A 234 24.77 -4.65 -31.01
N GLY A 235 25.76 -5.56 -30.95
CA GLY A 235 27.18 -5.20 -30.91
C GLY A 235 27.63 -4.57 -29.58
N LYS A 236 26.87 -4.76 -28.49
CA LYS A 236 27.16 -4.19 -27.17
C LYS A 236 27.26 -5.26 -26.09
N ASP A 237 28.01 -4.97 -25.03
CA ASP A 237 28.07 -5.77 -23.81
C ASP A 237 26.94 -5.40 -22.83
N ARG A 238 25.71 -5.39 -23.36
CA ARG A 238 24.45 -5.12 -22.63
C ARG A 238 23.27 -5.69 -23.40
N LEU A 239 22.18 -5.89 -22.68
CA LEU A 239 20.90 -6.31 -23.24
C LEU A 239 19.89 -5.15 -23.31
N GLY A 240 18.87 -5.32 -24.12
CA GLY A 240 17.90 -4.27 -24.42
C GLY A 240 16.85 -4.13 -23.35
N LEU A 241 16.37 -5.26 -22.81
CA LEU A 241 15.26 -5.33 -21.87
C LEU A 241 15.52 -6.37 -20.77
N TYR A 242 15.09 -6.05 -19.55
CA TYR A 242 14.97 -7.06 -18.50
C TYR A 242 13.82 -6.78 -17.54
N PHE A 243 13.22 -7.87 -17.04
CA PHE A 243 12.32 -7.84 -15.88
C PHE A 243 12.32 -9.17 -15.15
N HIS A 244 12.06 -9.16 -13.85
CA HIS A 244 11.93 -10.40 -13.09
C HIS A 244 10.60 -11.10 -13.43
N VAL A 245 10.68 -12.13 -14.26
CA VAL A 245 9.53 -12.87 -14.82
C VAL A 245 8.54 -13.31 -13.75
N THR A 246 9.04 -13.91 -12.66
CA THR A 246 8.21 -14.53 -11.61
C THR A 246 7.67 -13.55 -10.58
N SER A 247 7.88 -12.25 -10.76
CA SER A 247 7.38 -11.22 -9.86
C SER A 247 5.86 -11.09 -9.92
N ASP A 248 5.25 -10.83 -8.77
CA ASP A 248 3.80 -10.75 -8.57
C ASP A 248 3.12 -9.63 -9.38
N ASN A 249 3.89 -8.72 -9.97
CA ASN A 249 3.37 -7.64 -10.80
C ASN A 249 3.93 -7.65 -12.24
N ARG A 250 4.62 -8.71 -12.70
CA ARG A 250 5.20 -8.79 -14.05
C ARG A 250 4.51 -9.78 -14.95
N TRP A 251 4.42 -11.05 -14.56
CA TRP A 251 3.70 -12.02 -15.37
C TRP A 251 2.20 -11.75 -15.44
N PRO A 252 1.48 -11.26 -14.38
CA PRO A 252 0.05 -10.98 -14.49
C PRO A 252 -0.22 -9.75 -15.36
N LEU A 253 0.80 -8.95 -15.67
CA LEU A 253 0.68 -7.79 -16.53
C LEU A 253 0.14 -8.19 -17.92
N PHE A 254 0.68 -9.27 -18.48
CA PHE A 254 0.26 -9.79 -19.79
C PHE A 254 -1.21 -10.22 -19.78
N LEU A 255 -1.68 -10.77 -18.66
CA LEU A 255 -3.08 -11.16 -18.48
C LEU A 255 -4.02 -9.95 -18.44
N VAL A 256 -3.70 -8.95 -17.61
CA VAL A 256 -4.57 -7.76 -17.48
C VAL A 256 -4.63 -6.98 -18.79
N GLN A 257 -3.51 -6.87 -19.52
CA GLN A 257 -3.44 -6.20 -20.83
C GLN A 257 -4.18 -6.93 -21.94
N ASN A 258 -4.44 -8.24 -21.79
CA ASN A 258 -5.24 -9.02 -22.73
C ASN A 258 -6.70 -9.22 -22.28
N GLY A 259 -7.09 -8.60 -21.15
CA GLY A 259 -8.46 -8.69 -20.63
C GLY A 259 -8.87 -10.11 -20.25
N VAL A 260 -7.94 -10.88 -19.68
CA VAL A 260 -8.21 -12.18 -19.06
C VAL A 260 -9.00 -11.96 -17.77
N SER A 261 -9.99 -12.82 -17.54
CA SER A 261 -10.72 -12.93 -16.27
C SER A 261 -11.00 -14.41 -16.05
N PHE A 262 -10.58 -14.95 -14.92
CA PHE A 262 -10.75 -16.35 -14.60
C PHE A 262 -12.15 -16.61 -14.06
N GLU A 263 -12.80 -17.64 -14.58
CA GLU A 263 -14.10 -18.10 -14.10
C GLU A 263 -13.97 -19.54 -13.60
N ARG A 264 -14.68 -19.83 -12.51
CA ARG A 264 -14.80 -21.20 -12.01
C ARG A 264 -16.03 -21.85 -12.63
N ASN A 265 -15.90 -23.12 -13.02
CA ASN A 265 -17.02 -23.93 -13.45
C ASN A 265 -17.92 -24.35 -12.25
N GLU A 266 -19.00 -25.09 -12.53
CA GLU A 266 -19.93 -25.59 -11.51
C GLU A 266 -19.27 -26.47 -10.43
N GLN A 267 -18.10 -27.04 -10.73
CA GLN A 267 -17.31 -27.87 -9.81
C GLN A 267 -16.27 -27.06 -9.04
N GLY A 268 -16.27 -25.73 -9.19
CA GLY A 268 -15.33 -24.81 -8.55
C GLY A 268 -13.94 -24.78 -9.19
N ARG A 269 -13.74 -25.41 -10.35
CA ARG A 269 -12.44 -25.46 -11.04
C ARG A 269 -12.26 -24.37 -12.07
N TYR A 270 -11.03 -23.91 -12.26
CA TYR A 270 -10.71 -22.94 -13.30
C TYR A 270 -10.56 -23.60 -14.68
N HIS A 271 -10.87 -22.84 -15.73
CA HIS A 271 -10.59 -23.22 -17.11
C HIS A 271 -9.38 -22.45 -17.64
N PHE A 272 -8.26 -23.13 -17.85
CA PHE A 272 -7.01 -22.50 -18.30
C PHE A 272 -6.82 -22.50 -19.82
N ARG A 273 -7.69 -23.18 -20.59
CA ARG A 273 -7.66 -23.18 -22.07
C ARG A 273 -8.42 -22.02 -22.70
N ASP A 274 -8.57 -20.90 -21.98
CA ASP A 274 -9.02 -19.64 -22.56
C ASP A 274 -7.99 -19.14 -23.60
N PRO A 275 -8.38 -18.88 -24.86
CA PRO A 275 -7.51 -18.30 -25.87
C PRO A 275 -6.76 -17.04 -25.40
N LYS A 276 -7.38 -16.18 -24.57
CA LYS A 276 -6.71 -14.98 -24.05
C LYS A 276 -5.59 -15.31 -23.07
N PHE A 277 -5.78 -16.31 -22.21
CA PHE A 277 -4.73 -16.76 -21.29
C PHE A 277 -3.55 -17.33 -22.09
N ILE A 278 -3.83 -18.23 -23.03
CA ILE A 278 -2.82 -18.86 -23.90
C ILE A 278 -2.03 -17.81 -24.69
N GLU A 279 -2.71 -16.85 -25.32
CA GLU A 279 -2.09 -15.75 -26.05
C GLU A 279 -1.16 -14.91 -25.16
N SER A 280 -1.58 -14.62 -23.93
CA SER A 280 -0.78 -13.85 -22.97
C SER A 280 0.51 -14.57 -22.58
N MET A 281 0.42 -15.88 -22.29
CA MET A 281 1.59 -16.68 -21.91
C MET A 281 2.55 -16.88 -23.09
N ARG A 282 2.03 -17.07 -24.30
CA ARG A 282 2.85 -17.15 -25.52
C ARG A 282 3.53 -15.83 -25.84
N GLY A 283 2.81 -14.71 -25.79
CA GLY A 283 3.38 -13.38 -26.02
C GLY A 283 4.50 -13.05 -25.03
N MET A 284 4.33 -13.43 -23.76
CA MET A 284 5.39 -13.32 -22.77
C MET A 284 6.59 -14.21 -23.12
N MET A 285 6.36 -15.45 -23.55
CA MET A 285 7.41 -16.40 -23.95
C MET A 285 8.21 -15.92 -25.18
N GLU A 286 7.55 -15.24 -26.13
CA GLU A 286 8.21 -14.64 -27.29
C GLU A 286 9.22 -13.54 -26.92
N ILE A 287 8.98 -12.84 -25.80
CA ILE A 287 9.89 -11.81 -25.29
C ILE A 287 11.04 -12.46 -24.52
N ILE A 288 10.72 -13.25 -23.49
CA ILE A 288 11.74 -13.78 -22.58
C ILE A 288 12.58 -14.89 -23.23
N GLY A 289 12.07 -15.50 -24.30
CA GLY A 289 12.76 -16.53 -25.06
C GLY A 289 13.76 -16.00 -26.09
N ASP A 290 13.78 -14.69 -26.35
CA ASP A 290 14.64 -14.06 -27.35
C ASP A 290 15.95 -13.57 -26.75
N GLN A 291 16.98 -14.41 -26.87
CA GLN A 291 18.32 -14.16 -26.31
C GLN A 291 19.07 -13.02 -27.01
N SER A 292 18.55 -12.44 -28.09
CA SER A 292 19.18 -11.29 -28.75
C SER A 292 19.06 -10.01 -27.92
N PHE A 293 18.09 -9.93 -27.01
CA PHE A 293 17.88 -8.74 -26.18
C PHE A 293 17.41 -9.01 -24.75
N PHE A 294 17.09 -10.26 -24.39
CA PHE A 294 16.68 -10.68 -23.05
C PHE A 294 17.65 -11.74 -22.49
N PRO A 295 17.97 -11.74 -21.18
CA PRO A 295 18.99 -12.64 -20.65
C PRO A 295 18.57 -14.11 -20.66
N SER A 296 19.54 -15.00 -20.88
CA SER A 296 19.35 -16.45 -20.89
C SER A 296 19.19 -17.08 -19.50
N PHE A 297 19.64 -16.41 -18.44
CA PHE A 297 19.48 -16.84 -17.06
C PHE A 297 18.61 -15.82 -16.31
N LEU A 298 17.58 -16.31 -15.62
CA LEU A 298 16.75 -15.48 -14.77
C LEU A 298 17.60 -15.08 -13.56
N ALA A 299 17.92 -13.79 -13.44
CA ALA A 299 18.47 -13.27 -12.19
C ALA A 299 17.43 -13.53 -11.07
N ASP A 300 17.90 -14.09 -9.96
CA ASP A 300 17.09 -14.80 -8.95
C ASP A 300 16.28 -13.85 -8.05
N ASP A 301 16.42 -12.53 -8.21
CA ASP A 301 15.82 -11.54 -7.30
C ASP A 301 15.18 -10.36 -8.06
N GLU A 302 13.99 -9.93 -7.63
CA GLU A 302 13.36 -8.66 -8.03
C GLU A 302 14.23 -7.43 -7.69
N ARG A 303 15.33 -7.60 -6.94
CA ARG A 303 16.35 -6.55 -6.75
C ARG A 303 17.27 -6.35 -7.93
N ASP A 304 17.23 -7.26 -8.89
CA ASP A 304 18.24 -7.28 -9.93
C ASP A 304 17.94 -6.32 -11.09
N GLU A 305 16.69 -5.90 -11.35
CA GLU A 305 16.45 -5.08 -12.55
C GLU A 305 17.13 -3.71 -12.47
N CYS A 306 16.84 -2.93 -11.42
CA CYS A 306 17.48 -1.63 -11.25
C CYS A 306 19.00 -1.75 -11.06
N ARG A 307 19.48 -2.85 -10.47
CA ARG A 307 20.93 -3.11 -10.33
C ARG A 307 21.59 -3.37 -11.68
N LEU A 308 20.96 -4.15 -12.56
CA LEU A 308 21.46 -4.41 -13.92
C LEU A 308 21.46 -3.12 -14.74
N LEU A 309 20.42 -2.27 -14.59
CA LEU A 309 20.37 -0.97 -15.24
C LEU A 309 21.48 -0.04 -14.72
N LEU A 310 21.67 0.04 -13.40
CA LEU A 310 22.72 0.84 -12.76
C LEU A 310 24.11 0.42 -13.23
N ASN A 311 24.33 -0.89 -13.40
CA ASN A 311 25.56 -1.45 -13.94
C ASN A 311 25.66 -1.36 -15.49
N GLN A 312 24.69 -0.71 -16.14
CA GLN A 312 24.59 -0.53 -17.59
C GLN A 312 24.58 -1.84 -18.40
N LYS A 313 24.20 -2.96 -17.75
CA LYS A 313 24.09 -4.29 -18.38
C LYS A 313 22.77 -4.52 -19.08
N VAL A 314 21.78 -3.66 -18.82
CA VAL A 314 20.51 -3.60 -19.55
C VAL A 314 20.18 -2.15 -19.88
N SER A 315 19.43 -1.92 -20.96
CA SER A 315 19.08 -0.56 -21.41
C SER A 315 17.70 -0.11 -20.94
N MET A 316 16.77 -1.05 -20.80
CA MET A 316 15.42 -0.84 -20.28
C MET A 316 15.09 -1.90 -19.23
N VAL A 317 14.35 -1.49 -18.21
CA VAL A 317 13.77 -2.40 -17.22
C VAL A 317 12.33 -2.06 -16.94
N LEU A 318 11.51 -3.09 -16.76
CA LEU A 318 10.23 -2.92 -16.08
C LEU A 318 10.56 -2.77 -14.59
N THR A 319 10.04 -1.73 -13.92
CA THR A 319 10.23 -1.47 -12.46
C THR A 319 9.01 -0.77 -11.86
N THR A 320 9.12 -0.28 -10.62
CA THR A 320 8.10 0.50 -9.91
C THR A 320 8.74 1.74 -9.28
N TYR A 321 7.92 2.75 -8.97
CA TYR A 321 8.39 4.01 -8.37
C TYR A 321 9.19 3.80 -7.08
N ASP A 322 8.79 2.84 -6.24
CA ASP A 322 9.48 2.56 -4.99
C ASP A 322 10.89 1.96 -5.17
N ARG A 323 11.23 1.45 -6.36
CA ARG A 323 12.56 0.93 -6.68
C ARG A 323 13.49 1.95 -7.32
N LEU A 324 12.96 3.09 -7.78
CA LEU A 324 13.78 4.12 -8.44
C LEU A 324 14.86 4.71 -7.54
N HIS A 325 14.71 4.63 -6.21
CA HIS A 325 15.74 5.07 -5.26
C HIS A 325 17.08 4.32 -5.46
N LEU A 326 17.06 3.13 -6.06
CA LEU A 326 18.26 2.36 -6.40
C LEU A 326 19.08 3.01 -7.53
N LEU A 327 18.50 3.96 -8.25
CA LEU A 327 19.12 4.69 -9.36
C LEU A 327 19.49 6.13 -9.00
N SER A 328 19.29 6.55 -7.74
CA SER A 328 19.52 7.93 -7.31
C SER A 328 20.96 8.40 -7.52
N ASP A 329 21.93 7.48 -7.43
CA ASP A 329 23.36 7.73 -7.64
C ASP A 329 23.84 7.25 -9.03
N SER A 330 22.93 7.09 -9.99
CA SER A 330 23.30 6.63 -11.33
C SER A 330 24.25 7.61 -12.03
N PRO A 331 25.34 7.14 -12.66
CA PRO A 331 26.31 8.00 -13.35
C PRO A 331 25.85 8.42 -14.76
N PHE A 332 24.60 8.13 -15.12
CA PHE A 332 24.02 8.33 -16.46
C PHE A 332 22.63 8.96 -16.34
N ALA A 333 22.16 9.58 -17.41
CA ALA A 333 20.79 10.09 -17.43
C ALA A 333 19.80 8.93 -17.62
N TYR A 334 18.81 8.80 -16.73
CA TYR A 334 17.70 7.87 -16.88
C TYR A 334 16.35 8.58 -16.88
N ASP A 335 15.34 7.91 -17.41
CA ASP A 335 13.96 8.39 -17.37
C ASP A 335 12.98 7.22 -17.23
N ILE A 336 11.69 7.56 -17.15
CA ILE A 336 10.60 6.61 -17.05
C ILE A 336 9.55 6.84 -18.15
N ALA A 337 8.83 5.78 -18.50
CA ALA A 337 7.73 5.80 -19.45
C ALA A 337 6.62 4.82 -19.01
N PRO A 338 5.39 4.93 -19.55
CA PRO A 338 4.39 3.91 -19.36
C PRO A 338 4.93 2.58 -19.90
N ILE A 339 4.53 1.48 -19.29
CA ILE A 339 4.83 0.17 -19.87
C ILE A 339 4.17 0.03 -21.24
N PRO A 340 4.77 -0.74 -22.16
CA PRO A 340 4.13 -1.02 -23.43
C PRO A 340 2.86 -1.83 -23.21
N TYR A 341 1.92 -1.71 -24.15
CA TYR A 341 0.69 -2.47 -24.11
C TYR A 341 0.67 -3.61 -25.13
N LEU A 342 -0.08 -4.67 -24.81
CA LEU A 342 -0.41 -5.76 -25.73
C LEU A 342 -1.67 -5.40 -26.54
N LYS A 343 -2.83 -5.37 -25.87
CA LYS A 343 -4.11 -4.91 -26.46
C LYS A 343 -4.62 -3.64 -25.80
N GLU A 344 -4.61 -3.62 -24.47
CA GLU A 344 -5.05 -2.47 -23.69
C GLU A 344 -3.90 -1.86 -22.86
N PRO A 345 -3.78 -0.52 -22.78
CA PRO A 345 -2.82 0.16 -21.93
C PRO A 345 -3.22 0.03 -20.47
N ARG A 346 -2.84 -1.09 -19.85
CA ARG A 346 -3.07 -1.41 -18.44
C ARG A 346 -1.75 -1.66 -17.74
N THR A 347 -1.64 -1.20 -16.50
CA THR A 347 -0.51 -1.47 -15.61
C THR A 347 -0.99 -1.91 -14.23
N LEU A 348 -0.20 -2.75 -13.57
CA LEU A 348 -0.49 -3.23 -12.24
C LEU A 348 -0.08 -2.22 -11.19
N LEU A 349 -0.91 -2.09 -10.16
CA LEU A 349 -0.72 -1.15 -9.07
C LEU A 349 -0.32 -1.88 -7.79
N HIS A 350 0.83 -1.51 -7.23
CA HIS A 350 1.24 -1.93 -5.89
C HIS A 350 0.88 -0.84 -4.87
N VAL A 351 0.25 -1.22 -3.77
CA VAL A 351 -0.20 -0.29 -2.72
C VAL A 351 0.28 -0.81 -1.38
N ILE A 352 0.78 0.11 -0.54
CA ILE A 352 1.03 -0.15 0.88
C ILE A 352 -0.01 0.63 1.68
N SER A 353 -0.73 -0.07 2.54
CA SER A 353 -1.77 0.44 3.41
C SER A 353 -1.45 0.16 4.88
N LEU A 354 -2.17 0.80 5.80
CA LEU A 354 -2.10 0.58 7.24
C LEU A 354 -3.44 0.06 7.74
N GLY A 355 -3.44 -1.14 8.32
CA GLY A 355 -4.59 -1.72 9.03
C GLY A 355 -4.37 -1.72 10.54
N ILE A 356 -5.43 -1.54 11.32
CA ILE A 356 -5.38 -1.63 12.79
C ILE A 356 -5.81 -3.04 13.19
N SER A 357 -5.05 -3.70 14.06
CA SER A 357 -5.47 -4.98 14.62
C SER A 357 -6.77 -4.82 15.43
N ALA A 358 -7.76 -5.66 15.16
CA ALA A 358 -8.99 -5.70 15.94
C ALA A 358 -8.74 -6.11 17.41
N LYS A 359 -7.63 -6.80 17.69
CA LYS A 359 -7.18 -7.18 19.05
C LYS A 359 -6.37 -6.08 19.75
N SER A 360 -6.02 -4.99 19.08
CA SER A 360 -5.29 -3.87 19.70
C SER A 360 -6.07 -3.30 20.89
N ARG A 361 -5.36 -3.01 21.98
CA ARG A 361 -5.88 -2.27 23.14
C ARG A 361 -5.73 -0.75 22.99
N HIS A 362 -5.03 -0.30 21.95
CA HIS A 362 -4.64 1.10 21.73
C HIS A 362 -5.21 1.64 20.41
N LYS A 363 -6.47 1.30 20.09
CA LYS A 363 -7.11 1.62 18.80
C LYS A 363 -7.15 3.12 18.52
N GLU A 364 -7.43 3.96 19.52
CA GLU A 364 -7.48 5.41 19.37
C GLU A 364 -6.09 5.99 19.03
N ALA A 365 -5.05 5.50 19.69
CA ALA A 365 -3.67 5.90 19.42
C ALA A 365 -3.21 5.40 18.04
N ALA A 366 -3.58 4.18 17.66
CA ALA A 366 -3.33 3.63 16.33
C ALA A 366 -4.01 4.46 15.22
N GLN A 367 -5.28 4.83 15.42
CA GLN A 367 -6.01 5.71 14.51
C GLN A 367 -5.37 7.11 14.42
N ALA A 368 -4.86 7.66 15.52
CA ALA A 368 -4.15 8.93 15.50
C ALA A 368 -2.88 8.85 14.64
N PHE A 369 -2.10 7.77 14.76
CA PHE A 369 -0.93 7.57 13.91
C PHE A 369 -1.30 7.39 12.43
N ILE A 370 -2.34 6.63 12.10
CA ILE A 370 -2.80 6.51 10.70
C ILE A 370 -3.23 7.87 10.14
N ARG A 371 -3.98 8.68 10.91
CA ARG A 371 -4.34 10.05 10.49
C ARG A 371 -3.11 10.92 10.25
N HIS A 372 -2.10 10.82 11.10
CA HIS A 372 -0.82 11.52 10.90
C HIS A 372 -0.14 11.08 9.61
N MET A 373 -0.03 9.77 9.35
CA MET A 373 0.58 9.22 8.13
C MET A 373 -0.11 9.68 6.85
N LEU A 374 -1.40 10.04 6.92
CA LEU A 374 -2.21 10.56 5.81
C LEU A 374 -2.34 12.10 5.82
N SER A 375 -1.75 12.77 6.81
CA SER A 375 -1.71 14.22 6.83
C SER A 375 -0.94 14.77 5.63
N TYR A 376 -1.29 15.97 5.20
CA TYR A 376 -0.56 16.63 4.11
C TYR A 376 0.93 16.76 4.41
N GLU A 377 1.31 17.06 5.66
CA GLU A 377 2.71 17.19 6.08
C GLU A 377 3.48 15.88 5.92
N ALA A 378 2.96 14.77 6.45
CA ALA A 378 3.59 13.46 6.35
C ALA A 378 3.68 12.98 4.89
N GLN A 379 2.60 13.12 4.13
CA GLN A 379 2.53 12.71 2.72
C GLN A 379 3.45 13.57 1.84
N ARG A 380 3.57 14.87 2.12
CA ARG A 380 4.55 15.76 1.47
C ARG A 380 5.98 15.40 1.86
N SER A 381 6.23 15.02 3.11
CA SER A 381 7.54 14.53 3.57
C SER A 381 7.97 13.29 2.79
N ILE A 382 7.08 12.30 2.63
CA ILE A 382 7.33 11.11 1.79
C ILE A 382 7.69 11.54 0.37
N ARG A 383 6.92 12.46 -0.21
CA ARG A 383 7.15 12.92 -1.58
C ARG A 383 8.48 13.64 -1.75
N ASN A 384 8.92 14.44 -0.79
CA ASN A 384 10.14 15.23 -0.93
C ASN A 384 11.39 14.38 -0.69
N HIS A 385 11.32 13.42 0.23
CA HIS A 385 12.48 12.65 0.66
C HIS A 385 12.55 11.24 0.05
N THR A 386 11.66 10.91 -0.89
CA THR A 386 11.65 9.59 -1.55
C THR A 386 11.16 9.72 -3.01
N LEU A 387 11.14 8.59 -3.72
CA LEU A 387 10.52 8.46 -5.04
C LEU A 387 9.18 7.70 -5.01
N ARG A 388 8.61 7.48 -3.83
CA ARG A 388 7.28 6.87 -3.70
C ARG A 388 6.18 7.90 -3.95
N ILE A 389 5.05 7.43 -4.46
CA ILE A 389 3.90 8.28 -4.73
C ILE A 389 2.98 8.29 -3.51
N PRO A 390 2.69 9.47 -2.93
CA PRO A 390 1.73 9.61 -1.82
C PRO A 390 0.32 9.17 -2.24
N ALA A 391 -0.44 8.57 -1.33
CA ALA A 391 -1.84 8.23 -1.56
C ALA A 391 -2.79 9.43 -1.46
N LEU A 392 -2.42 10.45 -0.70
CA LEU A 392 -3.20 11.70 -0.57
C LEU A 392 -3.13 12.51 -1.88
N LYS A 393 -4.29 12.83 -2.47
CA LYS A 393 -4.41 13.49 -3.78
C LYS A 393 -3.55 14.74 -3.86
N GLN A 394 -3.76 15.68 -2.93
CA GLN A 394 -3.06 16.96 -2.89
C GLN A 394 -1.53 16.77 -2.84
N ALA A 395 -1.05 15.96 -1.89
CA ALA A 395 0.37 15.69 -1.77
C ALA A 395 0.96 15.01 -3.01
N ALA A 396 0.20 14.19 -3.74
CA ALA A 396 0.67 13.54 -4.97
C ALA A 396 0.71 14.50 -6.18
N THR A 397 -0.15 15.52 -6.22
CA THR A 397 -0.33 16.39 -7.40
C THR A 397 0.34 17.75 -7.30
N ASP A 398 0.64 18.25 -6.10
CA ASP A 398 1.25 19.58 -5.92
C ASP A 398 2.56 19.72 -6.70
N GLU A 399 3.01 20.92 -7.05
CA GLU A 399 4.38 21.05 -7.54
C GLU A 399 5.35 21.02 -6.35
N PRO A 400 6.38 20.16 -6.36
CA PRO A 400 7.39 20.20 -5.32
C PRO A 400 8.12 21.54 -5.41
N ALA A 401 8.50 22.11 -4.27
CA ALA A 401 9.47 23.20 -4.27
C ALA A 401 10.79 22.69 -4.88
N GLU A 402 11.44 23.47 -5.75
CA GLU A 402 12.72 23.10 -6.36
C GLU A 402 13.77 22.73 -5.29
N GLU A 403 13.78 23.47 -4.18
CA GLU A 403 14.50 23.13 -2.95
C GLU A 403 13.77 21.98 -2.22
N GLY A 404 14.22 20.74 -2.41
CA GLY A 404 13.69 19.57 -1.69
C GLY A 404 13.28 18.38 -2.57
N LEU A 405 13.67 18.38 -3.85
CA LEU A 405 13.55 17.19 -4.70
C LEU A 405 14.53 16.10 -4.26
N PHE A 406 14.02 14.88 -4.06
CA PHE A 406 14.86 13.73 -3.80
C PHE A 406 15.87 13.51 -4.95
N PRO A 407 17.17 13.30 -4.65
CA PRO A 407 18.19 13.09 -5.67
C PRO A 407 17.85 11.97 -6.66
N GLY A 408 18.17 12.22 -7.93
CA GLY A 408 17.91 11.28 -9.02
C GLY A 408 16.45 11.16 -9.44
N ARG A 409 15.56 12.08 -9.05
CA ARG A 409 14.18 12.07 -9.58
C ARG A 409 14.18 12.14 -11.12
N PRO A 410 13.52 11.18 -11.82
CA PRO A 410 13.50 11.20 -13.28
C PRO A 410 12.68 12.39 -13.82
N PRO A 411 13.01 12.92 -15.02
CA PRO A 411 12.27 14.00 -15.64
C PRO A 411 10.76 13.75 -15.71
N HIS A 412 10.34 12.55 -16.11
CA HIS A 412 8.92 12.19 -16.21
C HIS A 412 8.32 11.64 -14.91
N TYR A 413 8.88 11.98 -13.73
CA TYR A 413 8.34 11.52 -12.44
C TYR A 413 6.83 11.77 -12.28
N ALA A 414 6.30 12.89 -12.80
CA ALA A 414 4.89 13.24 -12.67
C ALA A 414 3.92 12.35 -13.48
N MET A 415 4.45 11.51 -14.37
CA MET A 415 3.69 10.63 -15.28
C MET A 415 2.66 9.75 -14.55
N HIS A 416 2.87 9.42 -13.27
CA HIS A 416 1.90 8.67 -12.47
C HIS A 416 0.49 9.29 -12.44
N ARG A 417 0.36 10.58 -12.72
CA ARG A 417 -0.95 11.26 -12.80
C ARG A 417 -1.63 10.98 -14.13
N ASP A 418 -0.86 10.96 -15.20
CA ASP A 418 -1.35 10.85 -16.58
C ASP A 418 -1.81 9.42 -16.88
N ILE A 419 -1.20 8.42 -16.23
CA ILE A 419 -1.51 7.00 -16.43
C ILE A 419 -2.55 6.45 -15.45
N ILE A 420 -3.20 7.26 -14.61
CA ILE A 420 -4.25 6.80 -13.66
C ILE A 420 -5.31 5.90 -14.33
N PRO A 421 -5.85 6.21 -15.53
CA PRO A 421 -6.86 5.36 -16.18
C PRO A 421 -6.40 3.92 -16.48
N THR A 422 -5.08 3.70 -16.54
CA THR A 422 -4.46 2.41 -16.85
C THR A 422 -4.33 1.48 -15.64
N TYR A 423 -4.52 1.98 -14.42
CA TYR A 423 -4.28 1.23 -13.20
C TYR A 423 -5.25 0.07 -13.01
N ARG A 424 -4.70 -1.11 -12.76
CA ARG A 424 -5.42 -2.36 -12.48
C ARG A 424 -4.79 -3.07 -11.29
N TYR A 425 -5.57 -3.92 -10.65
CA TYR A 425 -5.08 -4.85 -9.64
C TYR A 425 -5.11 -6.27 -10.21
N TYR A 426 -4.33 -7.19 -9.64
CA TYR A 426 -4.44 -8.59 -10.04
C TYR A 426 -5.83 -9.18 -9.71
N THR A 427 -6.55 -8.59 -8.75
CA THR A 427 -7.93 -8.97 -8.42
C THR A 427 -8.90 -8.78 -9.57
N ASP A 428 -8.57 -7.91 -10.54
CA ASP A 428 -9.36 -7.73 -11.77
C ASP A 428 -9.31 -8.98 -12.67
N LEU A 429 -8.39 -9.92 -12.41
CA LEU A 429 -8.34 -11.24 -13.04
C LEU A 429 -9.33 -12.23 -12.42
N ASN A 430 -10.04 -11.85 -11.35
CA ASN A 430 -10.99 -12.72 -10.65
C ASN A 430 -10.37 -14.04 -10.11
N MET A 431 -9.13 -13.97 -9.64
CA MET A 431 -8.41 -15.09 -9.04
C MET A 431 -7.74 -14.65 -7.72
N PRO A 432 -7.95 -15.38 -6.60
CA PRO A 432 -7.27 -15.11 -5.34
C PRO A 432 -5.75 -15.21 -5.48
N TYR A 433 -5.01 -14.47 -4.66
CA TYR A 433 -3.55 -14.46 -4.72
C TYR A 433 -2.89 -15.84 -4.58
N ASP A 434 -3.39 -16.71 -3.70
CA ASP A 434 -2.79 -18.04 -3.49
C ASP A 434 -2.90 -18.92 -4.76
N ASP A 435 -3.99 -18.78 -5.50
CA ASP A 435 -4.18 -19.51 -6.76
C ASP A 435 -3.29 -18.92 -7.86
N MET A 436 -3.14 -17.58 -7.91
CA MET A 436 -2.16 -16.91 -8.77
C MET A 436 -0.73 -17.40 -8.49
N ALA A 437 -0.37 -17.62 -7.23
CA ALA A 437 0.94 -18.16 -6.87
C ALA A 437 1.14 -19.61 -7.37
N VAL A 438 0.09 -20.44 -7.34
CA VAL A 438 0.09 -21.78 -7.95
C VAL A 438 0.28 -21.67 -9.46
N VAL A 439 -0.43 -20.75 -10.12
CA VAL A 439 -0.26 -20.49 -11.57
C VAL A 439 1.18 -20.12 -11.89
N CYS A 440 1.75 -19.13 -11.19
CA CYS A 440 3.15 -18.72 -11.38
C CYS A 440 4.13 -19.89 -11.20
N ASN A 441 3.92 -20.73 -10.18
CA ASN A 441 4.78 -21.88 -9.92
C ASN A 441 4.76 -22.93 -11.04
N GLU A 442 3.60 -23.23 -11.64
CA GLU A 442 3.58 -24.12 -12.80
C GLU A 442 4.11 -23.46 -14.07
N MET A 443 3.83 -22.16 -14.26
CA MET A 443 4.30 -21.43 -15.43
C MET A 443 5.83 -21.31 -15.49
N LYS A 444 6.55 -21.41 -14.36
CA LYS A 444 8.01 -21.52 -14.33
C LYS A 444 8.53 -22.65 -15.22
N PHE A 445 7.85 -23.79 -15.29
CA PHE A 445 8.26 -24.90 -16.15
C PHE A 445 8.14 -24.57 -17.64
N TYR A 446 7.10 -23.83 -18.01
CA TYR A 446 6.94 -23.33 -19.38
C TYR A 446 8.00 -22.28 -19.73
N TRP A 447 8.18 -21.25 -18.89
CA TRP A 447 9.11 -20.15 -19.14
C TRP A 447 10.58 -20.59 -19.16
N SER A 448 10.91 -21.63 -18.40
CA SER A 448 12.24 -22.26 -18.42
C SER A 448 12.44 -23.30 -19.52
N ARG A 449 11.43 -23.53 -20.38
CA ARG A 449 11.43 -24.55 -21.45
C ARG A 449 11.60 -25.98 -20.94
N MET A 450 11.25 -26.25 -19.69
CA MET A 450 11.24 -27.61 -19.14
C MET A 450 10.02 -28.41 -19.61
N ASP A 451 8.89 -27.75 -19.81
CA ASP A 451 7.65 -28.35 -20.31
C ASP A 451 6.99 -27.48 -21.39
N ASP A 452 6.19 -28.10 -22.26
CA ASP A 452 5.32 -27.36 -23.18
C ASP A 452 4.10 -26.77 -22.46
N LEU A 453 3.45 -25.80 -23.13
CA LEU A 453 2.31 -25.11 -22.55
C LEU A 453 1.13 -26.05 -22.25
N GLU A 454 0.84 -27.02 -23.13
CA GLU A 454 -0.30 -27.94 -22.92
C GLU A 454 -0.11 -28.81 -21.67
N THR A 455 1.11 -29.29 -21.43
CA THR A 455 1.47 -30.06 -20.25
C THR A 455 1.32 -29.23 -18.96
N VAL A 456 1.65 -27.94 -19.02
CA VAL A 456 1.49 -27.00 -17.90
C VAL A 456 0.00 -26.68 -17.66
N LEU A 457 -0.77 -26.45 -18.73
CA LEU A 457 -2.22 -26.20 -18.64
C LEU A 457 -2.96 -27.38 -18.03
N GLN A 458 -2.63 -28.61 -18.43
CA GLN A 458 -3.23 -29.81 -17.84
C GLN A 458 -2.98 -29.88 -16.33
N ARG A 459 -1.74 -29.65 -15.87
CA ARG A 459 -1.40 -29.66 -14.45
C ARG A 459 -2.11 -28.56 -13.66
N LEU A 460 -2.32 -27.39 -14.28
CA LEU A 460 -3.07 -26.32 -13.64
C LEU A 460 -4.52 -26.70 -13.40
N GLU A 461 -5.20 -27.29 -14.39
CA GLU A 461 -6.59 -27.76 -14.26
C GLU A 461 -6.75 -28.95 -13.28
N GLU A 462 -5.68 -29.70 -13.04
CA GLU A 462 -5.63 -30.74 -12.01
C GLU A 462 -5.51 -30.16 -10.59
N LYS A 463 -4.83 -29.01 -10.44
CA LYS A 463 -4.52 -28.36 -9.15
C LYS A 463 -5.56 -27.33 -8.70
N LEU A 464 -6.22 -26.66 -9.65
CA LEU A 464 -7.08 -25.47 -9.43
C LEU A 464 -8.40 -25.60 -10.18
#